data_AF-A0A9D6IA33-F1
#
_entry.id   AF-A0A9D6IA33-F1
#
_cell.length_a   1.000
_cell.length_b   1.000
_cell.length_c   1.000
_cell.angle_alpha   90.00
_cell.angle_beta   90.00
_cell.angle_gamma   90.00
#
_symmetry.space_group_name_H-M   'P 1'
#
loop_
_entity.id
_entity.type
_entity.pdbx_description
1 polymer ?
#
loop_
_entity_poly.entity_id
_entity_poly.type
_entity_poly.pdbx_seq_one_letter_code
_entity_poly.pdbx_strand_id
1 'polypeptide(L)' 'MAPEGDPSSWRGVGSYAFVGTTFVACIVVGLAGGYWADRWLGTEPWLLLVGLGTGIAAGFINLIRAIKHLGEPDDVG' A
#
# COMPACT_ATOMS: atom_id res chain seq x y z
N MET A 1 -38.59 -13.10 2.60
CA MET A 1 -37.41 -13.13 1.71
C MET A 1 -36.30 -12.40 2.42
N ALA A 2 -35.36 -13.12 3.02
CA ALA A 2 -34.16 -12.50 3.57
C ALA A 2 -33.25 -12.12 2.39
N PRO A 3 -32.56 -10.96 2.41
CA PRO A 3 -31.55 -10.66 1.41
C PRO A 3 -30.42 -11.68 1.55
N GLU A 4 -30.27 -12.55 0.57
CA GLU A 4 -29.10 -13.43 0.45
C GLU A 4 -27.90 -12.54 0.16
N GLY A 5 -27.12 -12.25 1.20
CA GLY A 5 -25.87 -11.51 1.09
C GLY A 5 -24.88 -12.35 0.31
N ASP A 6 -24.65 -11.95 -0.94
CA ASP A 6 -23.72 -12.58 -1.85
C ASP A 6 -22.31 -12.69 -1.19
N PRO A 7 -21.76 -13.91 -1.02
CA PRO A 7 -20.44 -14.11 -0.40
C PRO A 7 -19.28 -13.40 -1.14
N SER A 8 -19.53 -12.85 -2.33
CA SER A 8 -18.62 -11.98 -3.08
C SER A 8 -18.32 -10.65 -2.37
N SER A 9 -19.27 -10.08 -1.62
CA SER A 9 -19.15 -8.73 -1.02
C SER A 9 -18.12 -8.69 0.12
N TRP A 10 -18.06 -9.76 0.93
CA TRP A 10 -17.06 -9.88 2.02
C TRP A 10 -15.65 -10.18 1.50
N ARG A 11 -15.53 -10.91 0.38
CA ARG A 11 -14.24 -11.19 -0.27
C ARG A 11 -13.64 -9.95 -0.91
N GLY A 12 -14.47 -9.12 -1.54
CA GLY A 12 -14.05 -7.82 -2.08
C GLY A 12 -13.48 -6.91 -1.00
N VAL A 13 -14.21 -6.75 0.12
CA VAL A 13 -13.76 -5.95 1.28
C VAL A 13 -12.42 -6.45 1.84
N GLY A 14 -12.25 -7.77 1.96
CA GLY A 14 -10.99 -8.37 2.40
C GLY A 14 -9.80 -8.03 1.49
N SER A 15 -10.01 -8.04 0.17
CA SER A 15 -8.97 -7.72 -0.80
C SER A 15 -8.55 -6.25 -0.73
N TYR A 16 -9.50 -5.32 -0.63
CA TYR A 16 -9.21 -3.89 -0.46
C TYR A 16 -8.51 -3.58 0.87
N ALA A 17 -8.94 -4.23 1.96
CA ALA A 17 -8.31 -4.07 3.27
C ALA A 17 -6.85 -4.57 3.27
N PHE A 18 -6.58 -5.68 2.58
CA PHE A 18 -5.22 -6.21 2.42
C PHE A 18 -4.34 -5.25 1.63
N VAL A 19 -4.82 -4.70 0.52
CA VAL A 19 -4.09 -3.71 -0.29
C VAL A 19 -3.76 -2.46 0.54
N GLY A 20 -4.73 -1.93 1.28
CA GLY A 20 -4.53 -0.77 2.16
C GLY A 20 -3.52 -1.05 3.29
N THR A 21 -3.60 -2.21 3.92
CA THR A 21 -2.67 -2.60 5.00
C THR A 21 -1.25 -2.76 4.48
N THR A 22 -1.08 -3.38 3.32
CA THR A 22 0.23 -3.57 2.68
C THR A 22 0.85 -2.24 2.28
N PHE A 23 0.03 -1.29 1.79
CA PHE A 23 0.45 0.08 1.50
C PHE A 23 1.00 0.80 2.74
N VAL A 24 0.26 0.75 3.86
CA VAL A 24 0.70 1.34 5.14
C VAL A 24 1.97 0.65 5.64
N ALA A 25 2.06 -0.69 5.54
CA ALA A 25 3.23 -1.45 5.94
C ALA A 25 4.50 -1.03 5.17
N CYS A 26 4.40 -0.85 3.85
CA CYS A 26 5.52 -0.37 3.03
C CYS A 26 6.00 1.03 3.45
N ILE A 27 5.08 1.95 3.78
CA ILE A 27 5.43 3.30 4.25
C ILE A 27 6.14 3.22 5.60
N VAL A 28 5.62 2.44 6.54
CA VAL A 28 6.22 2.28 7.87
C VAL A 28 7.61 1.66 7.78
N VAL A 29 7.80 0.66 6.93
CA VAL A 29 9.12 0.02 6.70
C VAL A 29 10.10 1.00 6.05
N GLY A 30 9.66 1.78 5.05
CA GLY A 30 10.49 2.81 4.42
C GLY A 30 10.88 3.93 5.39
N LEU A 31 9.96 4.34 6.25
CA LEU A 31 10.21 5.35 7.28
C LEU A 31 11.17 4.84 8.36
N ALA A 32 10.93 3.63 8.88
CA ALA A 32 11.77 3.01 9.90
C ALA A 32 13.18 2.72 9.36
N GLY A 33 13.30 2.23 8.13
CA GLY A 33 14.56 2.00 7.45
C GLY A 33 15.33 3.30 7.17
N GLY A 34 14.63 4.34 6.69
CA GLY A 34 15.20 5.67 6.48
C GLY A 34 15.70 6.31 7.77
N TYR A 35 14.92 6.21 8.86
CA TYR A 35 15.30 6.70 10.18
C TYR A 35 16.54 5.99 10.73
N TRP A 36 16.61 4.66 10.59
CA TRP A 36 17.76 3.88 11.07
C TRP A 36 19.04 4.19 10.25
N ALA A 37 18.91 4.35 8.94
CA ALA A 37 20.01 4.74 8.07
C ALA A 37 20.54 6.15 8.38
N ASP A 38 19.65 7.13 8.62
CA ASP A 38 20.05 8.51 8.94
C ASP A 38 20.81 8.58 10.27
N ARG A 39 20.40 7.75 11.26
CA ARG A 39 21.06 7.63 12.56
C ARG A 39 22.43 6.94 12.49
N TRP A 40 22.64 6.09 11.49
CA TRP A 40 23.92 5.40 11.27
C TRP A 40 24.92 6.27 10.49
N LEU A 41 24.43 7.13 9.59
CA LEU A 41 25.24 8.05 8.77
C LEU A 41 25.46 9.43 9.39
N GLY A 42 24.67 9.81 10.40
CA GLY A 42 24.81 11.10 11.10
C GLY A 42 24.39 12.32 10.27
N THR A 43 23.60 12.12 9.21
CA THR A 43 23.14 13.14 8.26
C THR A 43 21.74 13.65 8.58
N GLU A 44 21.45 13.96 9.84
CA GLU A 44 20.13 14.51 10.19
C GLU A 44 19.91 15.87 9.46
N PRO A 45 18.85 16.06 8.64
CA PRO A 45 17.69 15.19 8.36
C PRO A 45 17.49 14.85 6.85
N TRP A 46 18.55 14.70 6.07
CA TRP A 46 18.45 14.59 4.61
C TRP A 46 18.03 13.20 4.13
N LEU A 47 18.52 12.13 4.76
CA LEU A 47 18.19 10.77 4.35
C LEU A 47 16.78 10.36 4.79
N LEU A 48 16.31 10.90 5.92
CA LEU A 48 14.92 10.75 6.36
C LEU A 48 13.95 11.41 5.37
N LEU A 49 14.25 12.60 4.85
CA LEU A 49 13.44 13.26 3.81
C LEU A 49 13.40 12.45 2.50
N VAL A 50 14.54 11.91 2.07
CA VAL A 50 14.62 11.06 0.86
C VAL A 50 13.92 9.72 1.08
N GLY A 51 14.09 9.09 2.25
CA GLY A 51 13.43 7.84 2.62
C GLY A 51 11.92 7.99 2.77
N LEU A 52 11.46 9.09 3.37
CA LEU A 52 10.05 9.47 3.45
C LEU A 52 9.46 9.73 2.05
N GLY A 53 10.15 10.51 1.22
CA GLY A 53 9.72 10.80 -0.15
C GLY A 53 9.63 9.53 -1.00
N THR A 54 10.60 8.63 -0.85
CA THR A 54 10.63 7.34 -1.55
C THR A 54 9.56 6.38 -1.01
N GLY A 55 9.31 6.37 0.30
CA GLY A 55 8.24 5.58 0.92
C GLY A 55 6.85 6.02 0.46
N ILE A 56 6.61 7.33 0.38
CA ILE A 56 5.36 7.90 -0.17
C ILE A 56 5.24 7.52 -1.65
N ALA A 57 6.28 7.71 -2.46
CA ALA A 57 6.27 7.39 -3.88
C ALA A 57 6.02 5.88 -4.13
N ALA A 58 6.72 5.00 -3.41
CA ALA A 58 6.55 3.55 -3.53
C ALA A 58 5.15 3.09 -3.11
N GLY A 59 4.59 3.69 -2.05
CA GLY A 59 3.20 3.49 -1.66
C GLY A 59 2.26 3.85 -2.81
N PHE A 60 2.35 5.08 -3.34
CA PHE A 60 1.48 5.55 -4.41
C PHE A 60 1.56 4.67 -5.67
N ILE A 61 2.76 4.22 -6.05
CA ILE A 61 2.95 3.29 -7.17
C ILE A 61 2.21 1.97 -6.92
N ASN A 62 2.30 1.42 -5.70
CA ASN A 62 1.61 0.18 -5.34
C ASN A 62 0.07 0.34 -5.36
N LEU A 63 -0.44 1.50 -4.90
CA LEU A 63 -1.87 1.82 -4.94
C LEU A 63 -2.39 1.92 -6.38
N ILE A 64 -1.69 2.66 -7.24
CA ILE A 64 -2.06 2.80 -8.67
C ILE A 64 -2.01 1.44 -9.36
N ARG A 65 -1.02 0.60 -9.04
CA ARG A 65 -0.90 -0.75 -9.59
C ARG A 65 -2.05 -1.66 -9.15
N ALA A 66 -2.47 -1.58 -7.89
CA ALA A 66 -3.63 -2.32 -7.39
C ALA A 66 -4.93 -1.89 -8.09
N ILE A 67 -5.15 -0.57 -8.25
CA ILE A 67 -6.32 -0.04 -8.95
C ILE A 67 -6.33 -0.45 -10.43
N LYS A 68 -5.18 -0.43 -11.11
CA LYS A 68 -5.07 -0.88 -12.50
C LYS A 68 -5.40 -2.35 -12.69
N HIS A 69 -5.04 -3.21 -11.73
CA HIS A 69 -5.41 -4.64 -11.77
C HIS A 69 -6.89 -4.89 -11.49
N LEU A 70 -7.58 -3.95 -10.84
CA LEU A 70 -9.03 -4.01 -10.62
C LEU A 70 -9.83 -3.44 -11.79
N GLY A 71 -9.16 -2.80 -12.75
CA GLY A 71 -9.75 -2.19 -13.94
C GLY A 71 -9.63 -3.03 -15.21
N GLU A 72 -9.11 -4.25 -15.13
CA GLU A 72 -9.29 -5.26 -16.17
C GLU A 72 -10.61 -5.97 -15.85
N PRO A 73 -11.75 -5.59 -16.48
CA PRO A 73 -12.94 -6.41 -16.40
C PRO A 73 -12.58 -7.77 -16.99
N ASP A 74 -12.54 -8.78 -16.14
CA ASP A 74 -12.70 -10.16 -16.55
C ASP A 74 -14.02 -10.25 -17.32
N ASP A 75 -13.92 -10.12 -18.64
CA ASP A 75 -14.88 -10.53 -19.64
C ASP A 75 -15.07 -12.05 -19.46
N VAL A 76 -15.90 -12.39 -18.49
CA VAL A 76 -16.48 -13.72 -18.32
C VAL A 76 -17.48 -13.89 -19.46
N GLY A 77 -17.07 -14.65 -20.47
CA GLY A 77 -17.92 -15.06 -21.60
C GLY A 77 -19.18 -15.82 -21.20
#